data_AF-A0A951DEC3-F1
#
_entry.id   AF-A0A951DEC3-F1
#
_cell.length_a   1.000
_cell.length_b   1.000
_cell.length_c   1.000
_cell.angle_alpha   90.00
_cell.angle_beta   90.00
_cell.angle_gamma   90.00
#
_symmetry.space_group_name_H-M   'P 1'
#
loop_
_entity.id
_entity.type
_entity.pdbx_description
1 polymer ?
#
loop_
_entity_poly.entity_id
_entity_poly.type
_entity_poly.pdbx_seq_one_letter_code
_entity_poly.pdbx_strand_id
1 'polypeptide(L)'
;MLSRRGFLQSAIVAAALRSDESTTILEEFQYREVELAPGLAQSQFESTQSVLLGLNEDSLLKPWRLRAGLPAPGPELGGWYDEVPLQKTESGGHGFAPGHCFGQWLSALARGYAIDRNPAMLAKL
;
A
#
# COMPACT_ATOMS: atom_id res chain seq x y z
N MET A 1 -54.41 8.28 15.76
CA MET A 1 -53.38 8.67 14.77
C MET A 1 -52.02 8.34 15.36
N LEU A 2 -51.39 7.26 14.90
CA LEU A 2 -50.09 6.79 15.40
C LEU A 2 -48.98 7.60 14.70
N SER A 3 -48.17 8.30 15.48
CA SER A 3 -47.06 9.13 14.99
C SER A 3 -45.96 8.26 14.37
N ARG A 4 -45.30 8.76 13.32
CA ARG A 4 -44.15 8.15 12.62
C ARG A 4 -43.01 7.73 13.56
N ARG A 5 -42.97 8.23 14.80
CA ARG A 5 -41.99 7.85 15.84
C ARG A 5 -42.31 6.56 16.61
N GLY A 6 -43.53 6.02 16.53
CA GLY A 6 -43.91 4.77 17.23
C GLY A 6 -43.63 3.48 16.45
N PHE A 7 -43.33 3.57 15.16
CA PHE A 7 -43.14 2.41 14.27
C PHE A 7 -41.69 1.87 14.27
N LEU A 8 -40.73 2.61 14.83
CA LEU A 8 -39.30 2.28 14.78
C LEU A 8 -38.77 1.51 15.99
N GLN A 9 -39.63 1.04 16.91
CA GLN A 9 -39.19 0.37 18.15
C GLN A 9 -39.39 -1.15 18.20
N SER A 10 -39.77 -1.80 17.11
CA SER A 10 -39.92 -3.26 17.09
C SER A 10 -39.47 -3.87 15.76
N ALA A 11 -38.17 -3.80 15.51
CA ALA A 11 -37.47 -4.65 14.56
C ALA A 11 -36.00 -4.80 14.97
N ILE A 12 -35.76 -5.41 16.14
CA ILE A 12 -34.47 -6.06 16.38
C ILE A 12 -34.51 -7.34 15.55
N VAL A 13 -34.13 -7.24 14.28
CA VAL A 13 -33.67 -8.41 13.54
C VAL A 13 -32.33 -8.74 14.15
N ALA A 14 -32.32 -9.67 15.10
CA ALA A 14 -31.11 -10.40 15.44
C ALA A 14 -30.71 -11.16 14.18
N ALA A 15 -29.93 -10.51 13.32
CA ALA A 15 -29.12 -11.20 12.34
C ALA A 15 -28.17 -12.06 13.16
N ALA A 16 -28.56 -13.32 13.37
CA ALA A 16 -27.62 -14.32 13.82
C ALA A 16 -26.44 -14.22 12.87
N LEU A 17 -25.29 -13.79 13.40
CA LEU A 17 -23.99 -14.04 12.80
C LEU A 17 -23.85 -15.56 12.72
N ARG A 18 -24.46 -16.16 11.70
CA ARG A 18 -24.00 -17.42 11.19
C ARG A 18 -22.60 -17.11 10.71
N SER A 19 -21.61 -17.48 11.50
CA SER A 19 -20.33 -17.88 10.95
C SER A 19 -20.68 -18.99 9.97
N ASP A 20 -20.76 -18.62 8.69
CA ASP A 20 -20.58 -19.60 7.64
C ASP A 20 -19.17 -20.14 7.93
N GLU A 21 -19.08 -21.31 8.56
CA GLU A 21 -17.82 -22.07 8.55
C GLU A 21 -17.64 -22.45 7.09
N SER A 22 -17.11 -21.51 6.29
CA SER A 22 -16.62 -21.83 4.98
C SER A 22 -15.51 -22.84 5.22
N THR A 23 -15.78 -24.12 4.98
CA THR A 23 -14.74 -25.13 5.00
C THR A 23 -13.72 -24.73 3.95
N THR A 24 -12.60 -24.16 4.37
CA THR A 24 -11.55 -23.72 3.45
C THR A 24 -10.91 -24.96 2.86
N ILE A 25 -11.31 -25.31 1.63
CA ILE A 25 -10.82 -26.52 0.93
C ILE A 25 -9.43 -26.26 0.32
N LEU A 26 -9.09 -25.00 0.06
CA LEU A 26 -7.80 -24.57 -0.49
C LEU A 26 -7.25 -23.39 0.33
N GLU A 27 -5.98 -23.49 0.69
CA GLU A 27 -5.25 -22.44 1.40
C GLU A 27 -4.07 -21.96 0.56
N GLU A 28 -3.76 -20.68 0.66
CA GLU A 28 -2.59 -20.09 0.01
C GLU A 28 -1.31 -20.49 0.77
N PHE A 29 -0.25 -20.80 0.03
CA PHE A 29 1.08 -20.91 0.61
C PHE A 29 1.54 -19.55 1.14
N GLN A 30 2.19 -19.56 2.30
CA GLN A 30 2.91 -18.39 2.78
C GLN A 30 4.11 -18.11 1.88
N TYR A 31 4.53 -16.84 1.78
CA TYR A 31 5.67 -16.45 0.95
C TYR A 31 6.94 -17.27 1.19
N ARG A 32 7.24 -17.58 2.46
CA ARG A 32 8.39 -18.40 2.88
C ARG A 32 8.29 -19.90 2.53
N GLU A 33 7.12 -20.35 2.09
CA GLU A 33 6.86 -21.76 1.75
C GLU A 33 7.10 -22.02 0.25
N VAL A 34 7.36 -20.97 -0.53
CA VAL A 34 7.61 -21.05 -1.97
C VAL A 34 9.00 -20.49 -2.28
N GLU A 35 9.84 -21.31 -2.90
CA GLU A 35 11.14 -20.90 -3.41
C GLU A 35 11.09 -20.74 -4.93
N LEU A 36 11.62 -19.62 -5.45
CA LEU A 36 11.76 -19.41 -6.88
C LEU A 36 13.01 -20.13 -7.38
N ALA A 37 12.81 -21.18 -8.17
CA ALA A 37 13.91 -21.89 -8.83
C ALA A 37 14.69 -20.97 -9.80
N PRO A 38 15.97 -21.29 -10.09
CA PRO A 38 16.76 -20.51 -11.04
C PRO A 38 16.07 -20.33 -12.39
N GLY A 39 15.93 -19.07 -12.84
CA GLY A 39 15.27 -18.74 -14.10
C GLY A 39 14.61 -17.36 -14.10
N LEU A 40 13.72 -17.13 -15.08
CA LEU A 40 13.12 -15.82 -15.33
C LEU A 40 12.38 -15.22 -14.13
N ALA A 41 11.63 -16.05 -13.40
CA ALA A 41 10.86 -15.58 -12.24
C ALA A 41 11.79 -15.09 -11.11
N GLN A 42 12.85 -15.85 -10.81
CA GLN A 42 13.87 -15.44 -9.85
C GLN A 42 14.54 -14.13 -10.28
N SER A 43 15.00 -14.03 -11.53
CA SER A 43 15.66 -12.81 -12.02
C SER A 43 14.75 -11.57 -12.03
N GLN A 44 13.46 -11.75 -12.33
CA GLN A 44 12.47 -10.67 -12.22
C GLN A 44 12.25 -10.24 -10.78
N PHE A 45 12.18 -11.19 -9.85
CA PHE A 45 12.09 -10.90 -8.42
C PHE A 45 13.31 -10.10 -7.96
N GLU A 46 14.52 -10.58 -8.23
CA GLU A 46 15.77 -9.91 -7.85
C GLU A 46 15.88 -8.50 -8.46
N SER A 47 15.52 -8.34 -9.73
CA SER A 47 15.51 -7.03 -10.39
C SER A 47 14.51 -6.07 -9.73
N THR A 48 13.32 -6.56 -9.37
CA THR A 48 12.30 -5.77 -8.67
C THR A 48 12.82 -5.34 -7.30
N GLN A 49 13.40 -6.26 -6.53
CA GLN A 49 13.97 -5.95 -5.22
C GLN A 49 15.12 -4.93 -5.33
N SER A 50 16.00 -5.07 -6.33
CA SER A 50 17.07 -4.12 -6.58
C SER A 50 16.55 -2.71 -6.87
N VAL A 51 15.47 -2.58 -7.65
CA VAL A 51 14.84 -1.28 -7.92
C VAL A 51 14.27 -0.70 -6.63
N LEU A 52 13.50 -1.49 -5.87
CA LEU A 52 12.86 -1.04 -4.62
C LEU A 52 13.88 -0.59 -3.57
N LEU A 53 14.96 -1.35 -3.39
CA LEU A 53 16.04 -1.01 -2.45
C LEU A 53 16.82 0.24 -2.86
N GLY A 54 16.87 0.54 -4.17
CA GLY A 54 17.52 1.73 -4.72
C GLY A 54 16.71 3.02 -4.59
N LEU A 55 15.46 2.96 -4.14
CA LEU A 55 14.61 4.15 -3.99
C LEU A 55 15.08 4.99 -2.80
N ASN A 56 15.11 6.31 -3.01
CA ASN A 56 15.49 7.29 -2.00
C ASN A 56 14.31 7.55 -1.04
N GLU A 57 14.48 7.25 0.24
CA GLU A 57 13.41 7.41 1.25
C GLU A 57 13.01 8.87 1.44
N ASP A 58 13.95 9.80 1.27
CA ASP A 58 13.66 11.23 1.43
C ASP A 58 12.78 11.75 0.29
N SER A 59 13.06 11.35 -0.95
CA SER A 59 12.21 11.61 -2.12
C SER A 59 10.81 11.06 -1.94
N LEU A 60 10.70 9.87 -1.36
CA LEU A 60 9.42 9.26 -1.05
C LEU A 60 8.62 10.08 -0.07
N LEU A 61 9.22 10.39 1.08
CA LEU A 61 8.54 11.05 2.19
C LEU A 61 8.28 12.54 1.94
N LYS A 62 8.91 13.11 0.90
CA LYS A 62 8.88 14.53 0.58
C LYS A 62 7.47 15.13 0.52
N PRO A 63 6.46 14.56 -0.19
CA PRO A 63 5.13 15.16 -0.26
C PRO A 63 4.46 15.33 1.11
N TRP A 64 4.58 14.34 2.00
CA TRP A 64 4.02 14.46 3.36
C TRP A 64 4.78 15.46 4.21
N ARG A 65 6.11 15.49 4.11
CA ARG A 65 6.94 16.46 4.84
C ARG A 65 6.61 17.89 4.42
N LEU A 66 6.46 18.16 3.11
CA LEU A 66 6.05 19.46 2.59
C LEU A 66 4.66 19.87 3.12
N ARG A 67 3.67 18.98 3.07
CA ARG A 67 2.32 19.24 3.60
C ARG A 67 2.30 19.46 5.11
N ALA A 68 3.21 18.81 5.84
CA ALA A 68 3.37 18.98 7.28
C ALA A 68 4.22 20.20 7.67
N GLY A 69 4.77 20.95 6.71
CA GLY A 69 5.69 22.07 6.98
C GLY A 69 7.04 21.63 7.58
N LEU A 70 7.46 20.39 7.36
CA LEU A 70 8.72 19.82 7.84
C LEU A 70 9.83 19.96 6.78
N PRO A 71 11.12 19.90 7.16
CA PRO A 71 12.22 19.77 6.20
C PRO A 71 12.00 18.57 5.28
N ALA A 72 12.07 18.80 3.97
CA ALA A 72 11.79 17.78 2.95
C ALA A 72 13.00 17.57 2.02
N PRO A 73 14.04 16.86 2.50
CA PRO A 73 15.22 16.52 1.70
C PRO A 73 14.89 15.53 0.57
N GLY A 74 15.90 15.16 -0.22
CA GLY A 74 15.79 14.24 -1.36
C GLY A 74 15.44 14.95 -2.67
N PRO A 75 15.77 14.35 -3.83
CA PRO A 75 15.35 14.88 -5.13
C PRO A 75 13.84 14.76 -5.34
N GLU A 76 13.29 15.56 -6.27
CA GLU A 76 11.91 15.38 -6.74
C GLU A 76 11.79 14.07 -7.55
N LEU A 77 10.69 13.34 -7.36
CA LEU A 77 10.41 12.13 -8.14
C LEU A 77 9.87 12.44 -9.55
N GLY A 78 9.33 13.63 -9.79
CA GLY A 78 8.83 14.04 -11.10
C GLY A 78 7.41 13.55 -11.41
N GLY A 79 6.79 14.20 -12.38
CA GLY A 79 5.53 13.76 -12.98
C GLY A 79 4.44 13.58 -11.94
N TRP A 80 3.77 12.41 -11.94
CA TRP A 80 2.63 12.14 -11.06
C TRP A 80 2.93 12.34 -9.57
N TYR A 81 4.21 12.30 -9.18
CA TYR A 81 4.66 12.37 -7.80
C TYR A 81 5.01 13.77 -7.30
N ASP A 82 5.07 14.77 -8.18
CA ASP A 82 5.46 16.13 -7.81
C ASP A 82 4.45 16.80 -6.88
N GLU A 83 4.91 17.41 -5.79
CA GLU A 83 4.02 18.19 -4.94
C GLU A 83 3.68 19.53 -5.61
N VAL A 84 2.45 19.66 -6.10
CA VAL A 84 1.92 20.88 -6.72
C VAL A 84 0.76 21.46 -5.89
N PRO A 85 0.51 22.78 -5.96
CA PRO A 85 -0.65 23.37 -5.27
C PRO A 85 -1.96 22.69 -5.69
N LEU A 86 -2.78 22.29 -4.71
CA LEU A 86 -4.04 21.55 -4.91
C LEU A 86 -5.05 22.28 -5.84
N GLN A 87 -4.92 23.59 -5.95
CA GLN A 87 -5.81 24.43 -6.77
C GLN A 87 -5.41 24.45 -8.25
N LYS A 88 -4.32 23.79 -8.65
CA LYS A 88 -3.80 23.84 -10.02
C LYS A 88 -4.51 22.79 -10.89
N THR A 89 -5.39 23.25 -11.77
CA THR A 89 -6.22 22.42 -12.68
C THR A 89 -5.44 21.85 -13.87
N GLU A 90 -4.37 22.50 -14.30
CA GLU A 90 -3.53 22.03 -15.41
C GLU A 90 -2.15 21.69 -14.90
N SER A 91 -1.91 20.40 -14.70
CA SER A 91 -0.63 19.93 -14.20
C SER A 91 0.27 19.35 -15.28
N GLY A 92 -0.20 19.17 -16.52
CA GLY A 92 0.62 18.62 -17.61
C GLY A 92 1.19 17.24 -17.29
N GLY A 93 0.54 16.46 -16.42
CA GLY A 93 1.04 15.18 -15.91
C GLY A 93 1.86 15.29 -14.62
N HIS A 94 2.02 16.48 -14.04
CA HIS A 94 2.65 16.68 -12.75
C HIS A 94 1.65 16.56 -11.59
N GLY A 95 2.08 16.12 -10.42
CA GLY A 95 1.30 16.13 -9.18
C GLY A 95 -0.11 15.55 -9.24
N PHE A 96 -0.30 14.52 -10.07
CA PHE A 96 -1.55 13.77 -10.14
C PHE A 96 -1.86 13.06 -8.83
N ALA A 97 -0.86 12.43 -8.21
CA ALA A 97 -1.02 11.66 -6.99
C ALA A 97 0.27 11.62 -6.15
N PRO A 98 0.73 12.77 -5.60
CA PRO A 98 1.97 12.83 -4.83
C PRO A 98 1.84 11.97 -3.57
N GLY A 99 2.80 11.06 -3.40
CA GLY A 99 2.84 10.10 -2.30
C GLY A 99 1.95 8.86 -2.46
N HIS A 100 1.18 8.71 -3.54
CA HIS A 100 0.25 7.56 -3.63
C HIS A 100 0.97 6.19 -3.63
N CYS A 101 2.19 6.13 -4.18
CA CYS A 101 2.93 4.89 -4.39
C CYS A 101 3.62 4.37 -3.12
N PHE A 102 3.75 5.17 -2.05
CA PHE A 102 4.51 4.78 -0.87
C PHE A 102 3.96 3.51 -0.21
N GLY A 103 2.64 3.40 -0.06
CA GLY A 103 2.01 2.19 0.47
C GLY A 103 2.28 0.96 -0.40
N GLN A 104 2.35 1.13 -1.72
CA GLN A 104 2.67 0.03 -2.64
C GLN A 104 4.12 -0.43 -2.47
N TRP A 105 5.06 0.51 -2.29
CA TRP A 105 6.48 0.21 -2.13
C TRP A 105 6.75 -0.47 -0.79
N LEU A 106 6.18 0.05 0.30
CA LEU A 106 6.22 -0.59 1.62
C LEU A 106 5.67 -2.02 1.55
N SER A 107 4.53 -2.20 0.87
CA SER A 107 3.90 -3.50 0.68
C SER A 107 4.78 -4.46 -0.13
N ALA A 108 5.48 -3.97 -1.16
CA ALA A 108 6.38 -4.79 -1.97
C ALA A 108 7.64 -5.21 -1.20
N LEU A 109 8.26 -4.29 -0.44
CA LEU A 109 9.41 -4.57 0.42
C LEU A 109 9.05 -5.56 1.54
N ALA A 110 7.87 -5.40 2.16
CA ALA A 110 7.41 -6.31 3.20
C ALA A 110 7.18 -7.73 2.68
N ARG A 111 6.62 -7.87 1.47
CA ARG A 111 6.48 -9.18 0.80
C ARG A 111 7.83 -9.78 0.42
N GLY A 112 8.76 -8.97 -0.11
CA GLY A 112 10.12 -9.41 -0.39
C GLY A 112 10.81 -9.96 0.87
N TYR A 113 10.74 -9.21 1.98
CA TYR A 113 11.31 -9.63 3.26
C TYR A 113 10.66 -10.91 3.80
N ALA A 114 9.36 -11.11 3.56
CA ALA A 114 8.66 -12.34 3.94
C ALA A 114 9.12 -13.59 3.16
N ILE A 115 9.70 -13.41 1.96
CA ILE A 115 10.23 -14.51 1.14
C ILE A 115 11.61 -14.94 1.64
N ASP A 116 12.58 -14.03 1.73
CA ASP A 116 14.01 -14.36 1.90
C ASP A 116 14.66 -13.82 3.19
N ARG A 117 13.92 -13.04 4.00
CA ARG A 117 14.43 -12.36 5.21
C ARG A 117 15.65 -11.46 4.97
N ASN A 118 15.79 -10.91 3.77
CA ASN A 118 16.88 -10.00 3.44
C ASN A 118 16.87 -8.76 4.37
N PRO A 119 17.91 -8.56 5.21
CA PRO A 119 17.94 -7.47 6.18
C PRO A 119 17.95 -6.08 5.53
N ALA A 120 18.39 -5.95 4.28
CA ALA A 120 18.35 -4.69 3.55
C ALA A 120 16.90 -4.22 3.31
N MET A 121 15.96 -5.15 3.09
CA MET A 121 14.54 -4.79 2.95
C MET A 121 13.93 -4.39 4.29
N LEU A 122 14.27 -5.09 5.36
CA LEU A 122 13.81 -4.72 6.71
C LEU A 122 14.29 -3.33 7.11
N ALA A 123 15.51 -2.94 6.73
CA ALA A 123 16.04 -1.61 7.00
C ALA A 123 15.28 -0.47 6.29
N LYS A 124 14.47 -0.79 5.27
CA LYS A 124 13.62 0.15 4.53
C LYS A 124 12.18 0.23 5.05
N LEU A 125 11.75 -0.68 5.92
CA LEU A 125 10.40 -0.73 6.51
C LEU A 125 10.32 0.10 7.80
#